data_AF-A0A3N4SAH0-F1
#
_entry.id   AF-A0A3N4SAH0-F1
#
_cell.length_a   1.000
_cell.length_b   1.000
_cell.length_c   1.000
_cell.angle_alpha   90.00
_cell.angle_beta   90.00
_cell.angle_gamma   90.00
#
_symmetry.space_group_name_H-M   'P 1'
#
loop_
_entity.id
_entity.type
_entity.pdbx_description
1 polymer ?
#
loop_
_entity_poly.entity_id
_entity_poly.type
_entity_poly.pdbx_seq_one_letter_code
_entity_poly.pdbx_strand_id
1 'polypeptide(L)'
;MTPGGKTGGATAAALPRVAGMTTRTFRVTVRGVFAGLGAEQRAELLSRAADDDVLRAAFTPEGHLSYDIAARPAFTFRFLDGGEEEEDILEAAERAEEAARAWLTERGYGYKNLRSSAEDLSQAPLGKRQRRAATQRQG
;
A
#
# COMPACT_ATOMS: atom_id res chain seq x y z
N MET A 1 -17.67 -5.22 -33.27
CA MET A 1 -16.33 -5.87 -33.23
C MET A 1 -15.40 -5.00 -32.38
N THR A 2 -15.28 -5.36 -31.12
CA THR A 2 -14.14 -5.03 -30.22
C THR A 2 -13.28 -6.32 -30.23
N PRO A 3 -11.94 -6.34 -30.09
CA PRO A 3 -11.22 -5.67 -29.00
C PRO A 3 -9.75 -5.24 -29.27
N GLY A 4 -9.13 -4.61 -28.28
CA GLY A 4 -7.69 -4.30 -28.21
C GLY A 4 -7.46 -2.99 -27.46
N GLY A 5 -7.46 -2.97 -26.13
CA GLY A 5 -6.41 -3.62 -25.35
C GLY A 5 -5.16 -2.74 -25.33
N LYS A 6 -5.25 -1.54 -24.75
CA LYS A 6 -4.07 -0.75 -24.37
C LYS A 6 -3.91 -0.85 -22.86
N THR A 7 -3.08 -1.81 -22.49
CA THR A 7 -2.36 -1.91 -21.23
C THR A 7 -1.67 -0.58 -20.92
N GLY A 8 -2.34 0.28 -20.14
CA GLY A 8 -1.68 1.35 -19.40
C GLY A 8 -1.28 0.77 -18.05
N GLY A 9 -0.16 0.05 -18.02
CA GLY A 9 0.45 -0.38 -16.76
C GLY A 9 0.65 0.86 -15.91
N ALA A 10 -0.02 0.90 -14.75
CA ALA A 10 0.27 1.89 -13.74
C ALA A 10 1.74 1.69 -13.38
N THR A 11 2.57 2.62 -13.84
CA THR A 11 3.88 2.87 -13.26
C THR A 11 3.61 3.18 -11.80
N ALA A 12 3.72 2.16 -10.95
CA ALA A 12 4.00 2.34 -9.55
C ALA A 12 5.18 3.30 -9.52
N ALA A 13 4.97 4.51 -9.01
CA ALA A 13 6.06 5.39 -8.65
C ALA A 13 6.87 4.60 -7.62
N ALA A 14 7.92 3.94 -8.10
CA ALA A 14 8.82 3.16 -7.29
C ALA A 14 9.47 4.15 -6.33
N LEU A 15 8.98 4.18 -5.09
CA LEU A 15 9.69 4.84 -4.01
C LEU A 15 11.10 4.23 -3.97
N PRO A 16 12.15 5.04 -3.86
CA PRO A 16 13.51 4.54 -3.83
C PRO A 16 13.66 3.62 -2.62
N ARG A 17 13.81 2.33 -2.90
CA ARG A 17 14.19 1.35 -1.89
C ARG A 17 15.66 1.61 -1.55
N VAL A 18 15.95 1.99 -0.31
CA VAL A 18 17.30 1.82 0.22
C VAL A 18 17.50 0.32 0.38
N ALA A 19 18.31 -0.26 -0.50
CA ALA A 19 18.79 -1.64 -0.37
C ALA A 19 19.86 -1.71 0.74
N GLY A 20 19.48 -1.33 1.96
CA GLY A 20 20.17 -1.74 3.19
C GLY A 20 19.62 -3.09 3.64
N MET A 21 20.40 -3.86 4.39
CA MET A 21 19.95 -5.16 4.88
C MET A 21 18.87 -4.98 5.96
N THR A 22 17.61 -4.86 5.56
CA THR A 22 16.49 -4.69 6.49
C THR A 22 16.34 -5.93 7.37
N THR A 23 16.69 -5.81 8.65
CA THR A 23 16.52 -6.89 9.64
C THR A 23 15.10 -6.90 10.21
N ARG A 24 14.41 -5.76 10.16
CA ARG A 24 13.02 -5.60 10.60
C ARG A 24 12.10 -5.42 9.41
N THR A 25 10.87 -5.90 9.54
CA THR A 25 9.82 -5.74 8.54
C THR A 25 8.66 -4.99 9.16
N PHE A 26 8.35 -3.84 8.57
CA PHE A 26 7.27 -2.98 9.03
C PHE A 26 6.08 -3.10 8.07
N ARG A 27 4.91 -3.37 8.63
CA ARG A 27 3.66 -3.23 7.89
C ARG A 27 3.08 -1.87 8.22
N VAL A 28 2.86 -1.05 7.20
CA VAL A 28 2.25 0.26 7.38
C VAL A 28 0.89 0.27 6.70
N THR A 29 -0.11 0.73 7.44
CA THR A 29 -1.47 0.89 6.97
C THR A 29 -1.87 2.35 7.05
N VAL A 30 -2.18 2.96 5.91
CA VAL A 30 -2.68 4.33 5.84
C VAL A 30 -4.15 4.28 5.46
N ARG A 31 -5.02 4.81 6.32
CA ARG A 31 -6.47 4.82 6.10
C ARG A 31 -6.96 6.25 5.98
N GLY A 32 -7.97 6.45 5.14
CA GLY A 32 -8.59 7.74 4.98
C GLY A 32 -9.97 7.62 4.34
N VAL A 33 -10.60 8.77 4.14
CA VAL A 33 -11.90 8.86 3.47
C VAL A 33 -11.75 9.84 2.32
N PHE A 34 -12.17 9.44 1.13
CA PHE A 34 -12.31 10.34 0.00
C PHE A 34 -13.32 11.43 0.32
N ALA A 35 -13.01 12.67 -0.06
CA ALA A 35 -13.83 13.85 0.16
C ALA A 35 -14.05 14.58 -1.16
N GLY A 36 -15.30 15.00 -1.41
CA GLY A 36 -15.62 15.81 -2.59
C GLY A 36 -15.46 15.09 -3.93
N LEU A 37 -15.59 13.77 -3.98
CA LEU A 37 -15.49 13.03 -5.24
C LEU A 37 -16.63 13.37 -6.19
N GLY A 38 -16.26 13.84 -7.39
CA GLY A 38 -17.19 13.97 -8.51
C GLY A 38 -17.65 12.63 -9.08
N ALA A 39 -18.71 12.64 -9.90
CA ALA A 39 -19.23 11.43 -10.54
C ALA A 39 -18.19 10.75 -11.45
N GLU A 40 -17.40 11.53 -12.19
CA GLU A 40 -16.33 11.04 -13.06
C GLU A 40 -15.18 10.40 -12.27
N GLN A 41 -14.72 11.07 -11.20
CA GLN A 41 -13.68 10.54 -10.31
C GLN A 41 -14.13 9.24 -9.64
N ARG A 42 -15.40 9.16 -9.24
CA ARG A 42 -15.98 7.94 -8.68
C ARG A 42 -16.04 6.82 -9.72
N ALA A 43 -16.38 7.13 -10.97
CA ALA A 43 -16.40 6.14 -12.06
C ALA A 43 -14.98 5.63 -12.39
N GLU A 44 -13.97 6.50 -12.38
CA GLU A 44 -12.57 6.12 -12.57
C GLU A 44 -12.10 5.18 -11.46
N LEU A 45 -12.37 5.53 -10.19
CA LEU A 45 -12.07 4.68 -9.04
C LEU A 45 -12.81 3.33 -9.14
N LEU A 46 -14.09 3.32 -9.50
CA LEU A 46 -14.84 2.06 -9.67
C LEU A 46 -14.27 1.19 -10.80
N SER A 47 -13.84 1.79 -11.91
CA SER A 47 -13.24 1.05 -13.02
C SER A 47 -11.92 0.40 -12.61
N ARG A 48 -11.08 1.11 -11.83
CA ARG A 48 -9.82 0.55 -11.33
C ARG A 48 -10.03 -0.49 -10.23
N ALA A 49 -11.01 -0.31 -9.35
CA ALA A 49 -11.35 -1.29 -8.33
C ALA A 49 -11.77 -2.65 -8.91
N ALA A 50 -12.30 -2.65 -10.14
CA ALA A 50 -12.63 -3.89 -10.85
C ALA A 50 -11.38 -4.63 -11.35
N ASP A 51 -10.29 -3.90 -11.66
CA ASP A 51 -9.00 -4.46 -12.07
C ASP A 51 -8.13 -4.83 -10.85
N ASP A 52 -8.20 -4.05 -9.78
CA ASP A 52 -7.52 -4.26 -8.50
C ASP A 52 -8.36 -5.17 -7.60
N ASP A 53 -8.22 -6.48 -7.82
CA ASP A 53 -8.87 -7.55 -7.08
C ASP A 53 -8.80 -7.35 -5.55
N VAL A 54 -9.96 -7.07 -4.94
CA VAL A 54 -10.19 -6.92 -3.48
C VAL A 54 -9.69 -8.13 -2.68
N LEU A 55 -9.45 -9.28 -3.34
CA LEU A 55 -8.89 -10.48 -2.74
C LEU A 55 -7.36 -10.44 -2.54
N ARG A 56 -6.65 -9.45 -3.09
CA ARG A 56 -5.21 -9.25 -2.88
C ARG A 56 -4.91 -8.13 -1.87
N ALA A 57 -5.42 -8.26 -0.64
CA ALA A 57 -4.98 -7.45 0.50
C ALA A 57 -3.51 -7.78 0.91
N ALA A 58 -2.57 -7.62 -0.02
CA ALA A 58 -1.16 -7.84 0.18
C ALA A 58 -0.47 -6.55 0.63
N PHE A 59 0.56 -6.68 1.46
CA PHE A 59 1.46 -5.58 1.75
C PHE A 59 2.59 -5.63 0.72
N THR A 60 2.72 -4.59 -0.09
CA THR A 60 3.76 -4.46 -1.11
C THR A 60 4.62 -3.23 -0.85
N PRO A 61 5.91 -3.24 -1.23
CA PRO A 61 6.77 -2.05 -1.14
C PRO A 61 6.20 -0.85 -1.90
N GLU A 62 5.54 -1.11 -3.03
CA GLU A 62 4.92 -0.09 -3.87
C GLU A 62 3.65 0.51 -3.27
N GLY A 63 3.10 -0.12 -2.23
CA GLY A 63 1.80 0.22 -1.66
C GLY A 63 0.64 -0.42 -2.42
N HIS A 64 -0.19 -1.18 -1.71
CA HIS A 64 -1.42 -1.72 -2.23
C HIS A 64 -2.62 -0.92 -1.71
N LEU A 65 -3.35 -0.28 -2.62
CA LEU A 65 -4.56 0.46 -2.33
C LEU A 65 -5.78 -0.46 -2.40
N SER A 66 -6.49 -0.61 -1.28
CA SER A 66 -7.82 -1.23 -1.27
C SER A 66 -8.86 -0.21 -0.83
N TYR A 67 -9.98 -0.14 -1.55
CA TYR A 67 -11.12 0.71 -1.23
C TYR A 67 -12.39 0.03 -1.71
N ASP A 68 -13.50 0.36 -1.05
CA ASP A 68 -14.82 -0.08 -1.47
C ASP A 68 -15.72 1.16 -1.59
N ILE A 69 -15.51 1.94 -2.66
CA ILE A 69 -16.28 3.16 -2.91
C ILE A 69 -17.76 2.88 -3.22
N ALA A 70 -18.13 1.64 -3.51
CA ALA A 70 -19.51 1.21 -3.66
C ALA A 70 -20.23 1.18 -2.31
N ALA A 71 -19.59 0.65 -1.26
CA ALA A 71 -20.16 0.62 0.08
C ALA A 71 -19.84 1.87 0.91
N ARG A 72 -18.61 2.39 0.85
CA ARG A 72 -18.12 3.52 1.68
C ARG A 72 -17.04 4.32 0.95
N PRO A 73 -16.99 5.65 1.07
CA PRO A 73 -15.92 6.45 0.49
C PRO A 73 -14.57 6.30 1.23
N ALA A 74 -14.32 5.18 1.92
CA ALA A 74 -13.10 4.93 2.68
C ALA A 74 -12.08 4.17 1.83
N PHE A 75 -10.80 4.47 2.05
CA PHE A 75 -9.68 3.79 1.41
C PHE A 75 -8.66 3.34 2.45
N THR A 76 -7.86 2.34 2.08
CA THR A 76 -6.77 1.81 2.88
C THR A 76 -5.60 1.48 1.96
N PHE A 77 -4.50 2.20 2.13
CA PHE A 77 -3.21 1.83 1.56
C PHE A 77 -2.45 0.91 2.52
N ARG A 78 -1.80 -0.11 1.98
CA ARG A 78 -0.98 -1.08 2.70
C ARG A 78 0.43 -1.10 2.11
N PHE A 79 1.40 -0.64 2.87
CA PHE A 79 2.79 -0.58 2.46
C PHE A 79 3.61 -1.59 3.27
N LEU A 80 4.55 -2.23 2.59
CA LEU A 80 5.58 -3.05 3.22
C LEU A 80 6.90 -2.29 3.19
N ASP A 81 7.42 -1.96 4.36
CA ASP A 81 8.71 -1.29 4.50
C ASP A 81 9.62 -2.11 5.42
N GLY A 82 10.87 -1.69 5.57
CA GLY A 82 11.84 -2.32 6.46
C GLY A 82 12.86 -1.33 6.98
N GLY A 83 13.55 -1.74 8.03
CA GLY A 83 14.60 -0.96 8.68
C GLY A 83 15.52 -1.83 9.50
N GLU A 84 16.48 -1.17 10.14
CA GLU A 84 17.47 -1.75 11.03
C GLU A 84 17.08 -1.48 12.49
N GLU A 85 16.69 -0.24 12.77
CA GLU A 85 16.35 0.23 14.10
C GLU A 85 14.84 0.21 14.36
N GLU A 86 14.45 0.23 15.63
CA GLU A 86 13.04 0.36 16.00
C GLU A 86 12.46 1.71 15.58
N GLU A 87 13.28 2.76 15.64
CA GLU A 87 12.92 4.14 15.29
C GLU A 87 12.52 4.27 13.81
N ASP A 88 13.05 3.40 12.94
CA ASP A 88 12.73 3.35 11.51
C ASP A 88 11.25 3.07 11.24
N ILE A 89 10.51 2.51 12.21
CA ILE A 89 9.06 2.28 12.09
C ILE A 89 8.29 3.61 11.94
N LEU A 90 8.79 4.68 12.57
CA LEU A 90 8.18 6.00 12.49
C LEU A 90 8.43 6.62 11.12
N GLU A 91 9.65 6.50 10.61
CA GLU A 91 9.99 6.95 9.27
C GLU A 91 9.22 6.19 8.19
N ALA A 92 9.08 4.87 8.34
CA ALA A 92 8.26 4.04 7.45
C ALA A 92 6.80 4.50 7.44
N ALA A 93 6.26 4.91 8.60
CA ALA A 93 4.92 5.48 8.71
C ALA A 93 4.79 6.79 7.94
N GLU A 94 5.77 7.69 8.08
CA GLU A 94 5.81 8.98 7.40
C GLU A 94 5.91 8.83 5.89
N ARG A 95 6.84 8.00 5.40
CA ARG A 95 7.01 7.71 3.96
C ARG A 95 5.75 7.14 3.33
N ALA A 96 5.10 6.19 4.01
CA ALA A 96 3.84 5.61 3.55
C ALA A 96 2.71 6.64 3.49
N GLU A 97 2.64 7.54 4.48
CA GLU A 97 1.64 8.61 4.49
C GLU A 97 1.89 9.62 3.37
N GLU A 98 3.13 10.04 3.17
CA GLU A 98 3.53 10.92 2.07
C GLU A 98 3.22 10.30 0.71
N ALA A 99 3.55 9.02 0.51
CA ALA A 99 3.25 8.29 -0.71
C ALA A 99 1.73 8.23 -0.98
N ALA A 100 0.92 7.98 0.06
CA ALA A 100 -0.53 8.01 -0.07
C ALA A 100 -1.05 9.41 -0.44
N ARG A 101 -0.53 10.47 0.20
CA ARG A 101 -0.89 11.87 -0.12
C ARG A 101 -0.50 12.26 -1.54
N ALA A 102 0.70 11.89 -1.97
CA ALA A 102 1.19 12.12 -3.33
C ALA A 102 0.28 11.45 -4.36
N TRP A 103 -0.04 10.16 -4.16
CA TRP A 103 -0.93 9.41 -5.05
C TRP A 103 -2.31 10.06 -5.20
N LEU A 104 -2.90 10.51 -4.09
CA LEU A 104 -4.20 11.18 -4.06
C LEU A 104 -4.13 12.56 -4.74
N THR A 105 -3.09 13.34 -4.44
CA THR A 105 -2.94 14.72 -4.93
C THR A 105 -2.62 14.77 -6.41
N GLU A 106 -1.74 13.89 -6.90
CA GLU A 106 -1.40 13.75 -8.32
C GLU A 106 -2.63 13.48 -9.19
N ARG A 107 -3.64 12.81 -8.62
CA ARG A 107 -4.91 12.46 -9.28
C ARG A 107 -6.05 13.44 -8.97
N GLY A 108 -5.79 14.46 -8.13
CA GLY A 108 -6.80 15.44 -7.73
C GLY A 108 -7.92 14.88 -6.85
N TYR A 109 -7.68 13.76 -6.16
CA TYR A 109 -8.66 13.21 -5.22
C TYR A 109 -8.59 13.93 -3.89
N GLY A 110 -9.71 14.52 -3.47
CA GLY A 110 -9.84 15.06 -2.12
C GLY A 110 -9.87 13.93 -1.08
N TYR A 111 -9.26 14.17 0.09
CA TYR A 111 -9.23 13.22 1.20
C TYR A 111 -9.38 13.92 2.55
N LYS A 112 -9.88 13.17 3.54
CA LYS A 112 -10.01 13.61 4.94
C LYS A 112 -9.73 12.45 5.89
N ASN A 113 -9.48 12.78 7.16
CA ASN A 113 -9.24 11.82 8.24
C ASN A 113 -8.13 10.81 7.91
N LEU A 114 -7.02 11.30 7.34
CA LEU A 114 -5.87 10.45 7.05
C LEU A 114 -5.22 10.00 8.36
N ARG A 115 -4.99 8.70 8.50
CA ARG A 115 -4.34 8.10 9.66
C ARG A 115 -3.40 6.99 9.20
N SER A 116 -2.13 7.12 9.56
CA SER A 116 -1.10 6.09 9.41
C SER A 116 -1.01 5.23 10.69
N SER A 117 -0.71 3.95 10.50
CA SER A 117 -0.42 3.00 11.58
C SER A 117 0.64 2.04 11.08
N ALA A 118 1.79 2.01 11.74
CA ALA A 118 2.85 1.07 11.45
C ALA A 118 2.94 -0.01 12.53
N GLU A 119 3.34 -1.21 12.15
CA GLU A 119 3.53 -2.34 13.07
C GLU A 119 4.77 -3.14 12.66
N ASP A 120 5.58 -3.47 13.66
CA ASP A 120 6.81 -4.25 13.48
C ASP A 120 6.51 -5.75 13.56
N LEU A 121 6.72 -6.45 12.45
CA LEU A 121 6.56 -7.90 12.37
C LEU A 121 7.80 -8.66 12.87
N SER A 122 8.93 -7.99 13.11
CA SER A 122 10.12 -8.60 13.71
C SER A 122 9.92 -8.97 15.19
N GLN A 123 8.97 -8.31 15.86
CA GLN A 123 8.57 -8.59 17.24
C GLN A 123 7.50 -9.70 17.35
N ALA A 124 6.91 -10.14 16.23
CA ALA A 124 6.00 -11.28 16.26
C ALA A 124 6.81 -12.55 16.51
N PRO A 125 6.53 -13.35 17.57
CA PRO A 125 7.25 -14.59 17.80
C PRO A 125 7.04 -15.48 16.58
N LEU A 126 8.11 -15.65 15.78
CA LEU A 126 8.11 -16.44 14.56
C LEU A 126 7.49 -17.81 14.87
N GLY A 127 6.23 -17.99 14.48
CA GLY A 127 5.55 -19.27 14.65
C GLY A 127 6.38 -20.36 13.98
N LYS A 128 6.51 -21.52 14.63
CA LYS A 128 7.40 -22.64 14.26
C LYS A 128 7.35 -23.06 12.77
N ARG A 129 6.33 -22.66 12.02
CA ARG A 129 6.18 -22.87 10.57
C ARG A 129 7.02 -21.93 9.68
N GLN A 130 7.32 -20.70 10.07
CA GLN A 130 8.13 -19.78 9.24
C GLN A 130 9.64 -20.08 9.30
N ARG A 131 10.13 -20.77 10.34
CA ARG A 131 11.55 -21.18 10.44
C ARG A 131 12.01 -22.07 9.27
N ARG A 132 11.10 -22.80 8.62
CA ARG A 132 11.49 -23.69 7.50
C ARG A 132 11.67 -22.98 6.16
N ALA A 133 11.15 -21.76 5.99
CA ALA A 133 11.29 -21.00 4.74
C ALA A 133 12.54 -20.09 4.73
N ALA A 134 13.01 -19.64 5.91
CA ALA A 134 14.19 -18.78 6.01
C ALA A 134 15.53 -19.52 5.78
N THR A 135 15.59 -20.84 6.00
CA THR A 135 16.81 -21.65 5.78
C THR A 135 17.11 -21.92 4.30
N GLN A 136 16.16 -21.74 3.37
CA GLN A 136 16.37 -22.09 1.95
C GLN A 136 16.91 -20.94 1.07
N ARG A 137 17.20 -19.76 1.63
CA ARG A 137 17.76 -18.62 0.87
C ARG A 137 19.21 -18.28 1.18
N GLN A 138 19.87 -19.05 2.04
CA GLN A 138 21.31 -18.95 2.30
C GLN A 138 21.91 -20.35 2.12
N GLY A 139 22.05 -20.74 0.85
CA GLY A 139 22.85 -21.89 0.42
C GLY A 139 23.89 -21.40 -0.56
#